data_AF-A0A365XU05-F1
#
_entry.id   AF-A0A365XU05-F1
#
_cell.length_a   1.000
_cell.length_b   1.000
_cell.length_c   1.000
_cell.angle_alpha   90.00
_cell.angle_beta   90.00
_cell.angle_gamma   90.00
#
_symmetry.space_group_name_H-M   'P 1'
#
loop_
_entity.id
_entity.type
_entity.pdbx_description
1 polymer ?
#
loop_
_entity_poly.entity_id
_entity_poly.type
_entity_poly.pdbx_seq_one_letter_code
_entity_poly.pdbx_strand_id
1 'polypeptide(L)'
;MQIWINDVKGDVPIINGLNHYIGMKTIHRDDFREFVFMPIAIVLFMAGGVLVFLLKSKRAYYIWTAAFLVIALCSFTDFYLWEYNYGHNLDPNAPIKVPGMSYQPPLLGYKKLLNFEVLSQPDLAGWFYCAAGVVLTVITFYEWKKK
;
A
#
# COMPACT_ATOMS: atom_id res chain seq x y z
N MET A 1 -3.30 -13.98 2.36
CA MET A 1 -2.01 -13.24 2.42
C MET A 1 -2.20 -11.91 3.13
N GLN A 2 -1.24 -11.53 3.97
CA GLN A 2 -1.22 -10.27 4.72
C GLN A 2 0.09 -9.53 4.43
N ILE A 3 -0.02 -8.26 4.06
CA ILE A 3 1.14 -7.39 3.82
C ILE A 3 1.34 -6.53 5.07
N TRP A 4 2.49 -6.68 5.69
CA TRP A 4 2.93 -5.92 6.85
C TRP A 4 3.90 -4.82 6.40
N ILE A 5 4.13 -3.83 7.26
CA ILE A 5 5.08 -2.75 7.00
C ILE A 5 6.52 -3.22 6.70
N ASN A 6 6.87 -4.44 7.13
CA ASN A 6 8.23 -4.98 7.06
C ASN A 6 8.29 -6.45 6.57
N ASP A 7 7.16 -7.01 6.13
CA ASP A 7 7.06 -8.43 5.79
C ASP A 7 5.80 -8.76 4.97
N VAL A 8 5.76 -9.95 4.37
CA VAL A 8 4.53 -10.54 3.81
C VAL A 8 4.32 -11.93 4.43
N LYS A 9 3.12 -12.16 4.97
CA LYS A 9 2.78 -13.35 5.75
C LYS A 9 1.45 -14.00 5.33
N GLY A 10 1.14 -15.13 5.96
CA GLY A 10 -0.07 -15.92 5.70
C GLY A 10 0.12 -16.82 4.48
N ASP A 11 -0.85 -16.82 3.57
CA ASP A 11 -0.92 -17.76 2.45
C ASP A 11 0.08 -17.51 1.30
N VAL A 12 1.20 -16.84 1.55
CA VAL A 12 2.24 -16.56 0.54
C VAL A 12 2.68 -17.81 -0.20
N PRO A 13 2.94 -18.97 0.44
CA PRO A 13 3.32 -20.19 -0.28
C PRO A 13 2.23 -20.68 -1.25
N ILE A 14 0.95 -20.54 -0.87
CA ILE A 14 -0.18 -20.95 -1.70
C ILE A 14 -0.28 -20.02 -2.92
N ILE A 15 -0.17 -18.70 -2.71
CA ILE A 15 -0.18 -17.71 -3.79
C ILE A 15 1.03 -17.91 -4.71
N ASN A 16 2.22 -18.19 -4.19
CA ASN A 16 3.40 -18.48 -5.01
C ASN A 16 3.24 -19.76 -5.85
N GLY A 17 2.60 -20.79 -5.29
CA GLY A 17 2.21 -21.98 -6.04
C GLY A 17 1.28 -21.63 -7.20
N LEU A 18 0.29 -20.77 -6.97
CA LEU A 18 -0.60 -20.27 -8.03
C LEU A 18 0.16 -19.44 -9.07
N ASN A 19 1.00 -18.50 -8.63
CA ASN A 19 1.79 -17.62 -9.48
C ASN A 19 2.64 -18.41 -10.49
N HIS A 20 3.23 -19.52 -10.06
CA HIS A 20 3.98 -20.42 -10.93
C HIS A 20 3.15 -20.92 -12.12
N TYR A 21 1.86 -21.24 -11.93
CA TYR A 21 1.01 -21.75 -13.01
C TYR A 21 0.56 -20.67 -13.99
N ILE A 22 0.35 -19.45 -13.52
CA ILE A 22 -0.14 -18.32 -14.34
C ILE A 22 0.99 -17.39 -14.84
N GLY A 23 2.24 -17.72 -14.52
CA GLY A 23 3.42 -16.99 -14.95
C GLY A 23 3.71 -15.72 -14.17
N MET A 24 3.04 -15.47 -13.05
CA MET A 24 3.38 -14.34 -12.17
C MET A 24 4.70 -14.63 -11.43
N LYS A 25 5.44 -13.58 -11.10
CA LYS A 25 6.63 -13.71 -10.24
C LYS A 25 6.25 -14.27 -8.87
N THR A 26 7.12 -15.10 -8.32
CA THR A 26 7.01 -15.50 -6.91
C THR A 26 7.32 -14.31 -6.01
N ILE A 27 6.57 -14.21 -4.92
CA ILE A 27 6.64 -13.14 -3.93
C ILE A 27 7.60 -13.57 -2.84
N HIS A 28 8.68 -12.82 -2.68
CA HIS A 28 9.62 -12.96 -1.57
C HIS A 28 9.74 -11.65 -0.82
N ARG A 29 10.03 -11.73 0.47
CA ARG A 29 10.26 -10.55 1.31
C ARG A 29 11.35 -9.63 0.74
N ASP A 30 12.40 -10.23 0.18
CA ASP A 30 13.56 -9.49 -0.33
C ASP A 30 13.30 -8.76 -1.65
N ASP A 31 12.15 -9.01 -2.29
CA ASP A 31 11.71 -8.24 -3.46
C ASP A 31 11.38 -6.79 -3.07
N PHE A 32 10.95 -6.57 -1.83
CA PHE A 32 10.43 -5.28 -1.36
C PHE A 32 11.46 -4.54 -0.51
N ARG A 33 12.11 -3.53 -1.11
CA ARG A 33 13.02 -2.64 -0.38
C ARG A 33 12.27 -1.78 0.65
N GLU A 34 10.99 -1.56 0.39
CA GLU A 34 10.01 -0.88 1.23
C GLU A 34 10.02 -1.43 2.65
N PHE A 35 10.17 -2.74 2.82
CA PHE A 35 10.16 -3.37 4.14
C PHE A 35 11.33 -2.97 5.04
N VAL A 36 12.40 -2.41 4.46
CA VAL A 36 13.54 -1.90 5.22
C VAL A 36 13.32 -0.43 5.60
N PHE A 37 12.92 0.41 4.64
CA PHE A 37 12.84 1.85 4.89
C PHE A 37 11.48 2.33 5.41
N MET A 38 10.38 1.65 5.12
CA MET A 38 9.03 2.07 5.51
C MET A 38 8.82 2.09 7.03
N PRO A 39 9.34 1.12 7.83
CA PRO A 39 9.30 1.21 9.29
C PRO A 39 9.99 2.46 9.82
N ILE A 40 11.17 2.77 9.27
CA ILE A 40 11.95 3.97 9.64
C ILE A 40 11.20 5.23 9.24
N ALA A 41 10.64 5.27 8.03
CA ALA A 41 9.86 6.40 7.53
C ALA A 41 8.64 6.69 8.42
N ILE A 42 7.91 5.65 8.86
CA ILE A 42 6.76 5.81 9.76
C ILE A 42 7.19 6.29 11.16
N VAL A 43 8.30 5.79 11.71
CA VAL A 43 8.83 6.27 13.00
C VAL A 43 9.26 7.73 12.92
N LEU A 44 10.01 8.10 11.88
CA LEU A 44 10.39 9.48 11.62
C LEU A 44 9.16 10.36 11.41
N PHE A 45 8.14 9.81 10.74
CA PHE A 45 6.88 10.52 10.58
C PHE A 45 6.25 10.80 11.95
N MET A 46 6.01 9.77 12.77
CA MET A 46 5.43 9.96 14.11
C MET A 46 6.22 10.95 14.99
N ALA A 47 7.57 10.90 14.96
CA ALA A 47 8.42 11.86 15.67
C ALA A 47 8.21 13.30 15.18
N GLY A 48 8.10 13.50 13.86
CA GLY A 48 7.75 14.79 13.27
C GLY A 48 6.38 15.30 13.74
N GLY A 49 5.40 14.41 13.91
CA GLY A 49 4.10 14.75 14.47
C GLY A 49 4.19 15.28 15.91
N VAL A 50 5.00 14.66 16.76
CA VAL A 50 5.27 15.15 18.12
C VAL A 50 5.94 16.54 18.08
N LEU A 51 6.91 16.74 17.19
CA LEU A 51 7.55 18.05 17.02
C LEU A 51 6.54 19.13 16.60
N VAL A 52 5.67 18.83 15.63
CA VAL A 52 4.61 19.75 15.17
C VAL A 52 3.66 20.12 16.32
N PHE A 53 3.30 19.14 17.16
CA PHE A 53 2.50 19.38 18.36
C PHE A 53 3.19 20.34 19.34
N LEU A 54 4.49 20.16 19.60
CA LEU A 54 5.27 21.03 20.49
C LEU A 54 5.44 22.45 19.94
N LEU A 55 5.60 22.59 18.62
CA LEU A 55 5.76 23.89 17.96
C LEU A 55 4.49 24.76 18.00
N LYS A 56 3.31 24.16 18.18
CA LYS A 56 2.00 24.85 18.22
C LYS A 56 1.77 25.79 17.02
N SER A 57 2.39 25.49 15.87
CA SER A 57 2.40 26.34 14.68
C SER A 57 1.43 25.82 13.63
N LYS A 58 0.47 26.66 13.21
CA LYS A 58 -0.47 26.31 12.13
C LYS A 58 0.24 25.99 10.82
N ARG A 59 1.33 26.69 10.51
CA ARG A 59 2.12 26.44 9.30
C ARG A 59 2.78 25.06 9.35
N ALA A 60 3.38 24.70 10.51
CA ALA A 60 3.99 23.39 10.69
C ALA A 60 2.94 22.27 10.54
N TYR A 61 1.74 22.46 11.10
CA TYR A 61 0.63 21.53 10.95
C TYR A 61 0.16 21.34 9.50
N TYR A 62 0.06 22.42 8.71
CA TYR A 62 -0.30 22.30 7.30
C TYR A 62 0.76 21.60 6.46
N ILE A 63 2.04 21.91 6.69
CA ILE A 63 3.17 21.22 6.03
C ILE A 63 3.15 19.74 6.40
N TRP A 64 2.89 19.44 7.67
CA TRP A 64 2.80 18.08 8.17
C TRP A 64 1.68 17.27 7.53
N THR A 65 0.48 17.86 7.46
CA THR A 65 -0.67 17.25 6.79
C THR A 65 -0.40 17.04 5.29
N ALA A 66 0.22 18.01 4.61
CA ALA A 66 0.60 17.86 3.22
C ALA A 66 1.62 16.71 3.02
N ALA A 67 2.62 16.61 3.91
CA ALA A 67 3.59 15.51 3.89
C ALA A 67 2.90 14.14 4.07
N PHE A 68 1.93 14.03 5.00
CA PHE A 68 1.13 12.81 5.16
C PHE A 68 0.45 12.40 3.85
N LEU A 69 -0.23 13.34 3.19
CA LEU A 69 -0.97 13.07 1.96
C LEU A 69 -0.05 12.68 0.80
N VAL A 70 1.12 13.31 0.69
CA VAL A 70 2.15 12.95 -0.30
C VAL A 70 2.66 11.53 -0.04
N ILE A 71 2.99 11.19 1.22
CA ILE A 71 3.43 9.84 1.58
C ILE A 71 2.33 8.82 1.23
N ALA A 72 1.08 9.09 1.59
CA ALA A 72 -0.04 8.22 1.27
C ALA A 72 -0.16 7.99 -0.25
N LEU A 73 -0.15 9.07 -1.04
CA LEU A 73 -0.25 8.99 -2.50
C LEU A 73 0.92 8.19 -3.09
N CYS A 74 2.14 8.41 -2.62
CA CYS A 74 3.32 7.65 -3.03
C CYS A 74 3.17 6.16 -2.69
N SER A 75 2.73 5.82 -1.48
CA SER A 75 2.52 4.43 -1.07
C SER A 75 1.45 3.71 -1.92
N PHE A 76 0.32 4.37 -2.21
CA PHE A 76 -0.71 3.78 -3.08
C PHE A 76 -0.23 3.61 -4.52
N THR A 77 0.54 4.58 -5.03
CA THR A 77 1.09 4.52 -6.38
C THR A 77 2.12 3.39 -6.49
N ASP A 78 3.00 3.28 -5.51
CA ASP A 78 3.99 2.19 -5.44
C ASP A 78 3.30 0.82 -5.40
N PHE A 79 2.29 0.66 -4.54
CA PHE A 79 1.53 -0.58 -4.46
C PHE A 79 0.84 -0.93 -5.78
N TYR A 80 0.24 0.05 -6.46
CA TYR A 80 -0.33 -0.15 -7.80
C TYR A 80 0.72 -0.62 -8.83
N LEU A 81 1.92 -0.05 -8.79
CA LEU A 81 3.01 -0.44 -9.71
C LEU A 81 3.47 -1.87 -9.46
N TRP A 82 3.53 -2.31 -8.19
CA TRP A 82 3.78 -3.71 -7.84
C TRP A 82 2.73 -4.65 -8.43
N GLU A 83 1.45 -4.37 -8.19
CA GLU A 83 0.34 -5.15 -8.73
C GLU A 83 0.37 -5.21 -10.26
N TYR A 84 0.61 -4.06 -10.91
CA TYR A 84 0.69 -3.98 -12.36
C TYR A 84 1.85 -4.81 -12.90
N ASN A 85 3.04 -4.65 -12.33
CA ASN A 85 4.24 -5.37 -12.72
C ASN A 85 4.04 -6.89 -12.58
N TYR A 86 3.53 -7.35 -11.44
CA TYR A 86 3.28 -8.78 -11.21
C TYR A 86 2.18 -9.31 -12.13
N GLY A 87 1.14 -8.51 -12.41
CA GLY A 87 0.00 -8.93 -13.20
C GLY A 87 0.21 -8.91 -14.73
N HIS A 88 1.19 -8.16 -15.24
CA HIS A 88 1.41 -7.95 -16.68
C HIS A 88 2.74 -8.50 -17.20
N ASN A 89 3.76 -8.63 -16.35
CA ASN A 89 5.05 -9.20 -16.74
C ASN A 89 5.08 -10.71 -16.44
N LEU A 90 4.31 -11.46 -17.24
CA LEU A 90 4.09 -12.88 -17.08
C LEU A 90 5.10 -13.72 -17.88
N ASP A 91 5.50 -14.87 -17.32
CA ASP A 91 6.37 -15.81 -18.01
C ASP A 91 5.67 -16.40 -19.26
N PRO A 92 6.22 -16.22 -20.47
CA PRO A 92 5.66 -16.80 -21.69
C PRO A 92 5.74 -18.33 -21.74
N ASN A 93 6.36 -19.01 -20.78
CA ASN A 93 6.41 -20.46 -20.64
C ASN A 93 5.43 -21.01 -19.59
N ALA A 94 4.63 -20.15 -18.95
CA ALA A 94 3.68 -20.55 -17.93
C ALA A 94 2.71 -21.65 -18.41
N PRO A 95 2.33 -22.62 -17.55
CA PRO A 95 1.38 -23.67 -17.88
C PRO A 95 -0.01 -23.16 -18.29
N ILE A 96 -0.52 -22.13 -17.62
CA ILE A 96 -1.85 -21.56 -17.87
C ILE A 96 -1.68 -20.19 -18.52
N LYS A 97 -2.28 -20.02 -19.70
CA LYS A 97 -2.29 -18.75 -20.43
C LYS A 97 -3.68 -18.50 -20.99
N VAL A 98 -4.24 -17.35 -20.66
CA VAL A 98 -5.48 -16.87 -21.28
C VAL A 98 -5.14 -15.68 -22.17
N PRO A 99 -5.32 -15.78 -23.50
CA PRO A 99 -4.99 -14.69 -24.42
C PRO A 99 -5.66 -13.38 -24.02
N GLY A 100 -4.87 -12.32 -23.88
CA GLY A 100 -5.35 -10.97 -23.53
C GLY A 100 -5.76 -10.76 -22.06
N MET A 101 -5.57 -11.75 -21.18
CA MET A 101 -5.86 -11.62 -19.75
C MET A 101 -4.60 -11.22 -18.98
N SER A 102 -4.72 -10.21 -18.11
CA SER A 102 -3.73 -9.94 -17.06
C SER A 102 -4.23 -10.42 -15.71
N TYR A 103 -3.30 -10.81 -14.85
CA TYR A 103 -3.61 -11.34 -13.52
C TYR A 103 -3.39 -10.31 -12.42
N GLN A 104 -3.46 -9.01 -12.75
CA GLN A 104 -3.31 -7.93 -11.78
C GLN A 104 -4.39 -8.04 -10.68
N PRO A 105 -4.00 -8.18 -9.40
CA PRO A 105 -4.91 -8.10 -8.26
C PRO A 105 -5.57 -6.71 -8.16
N PRO A 106 -6.72 -6.58 -7.46
CA PRO A 106 -7.31 -5.27 -7.23
C PRO A 106 -6.53 -4.50 -6.16
N LEU A 107 -6.21 -3.23 -6.41
CA LEU A 107 -5.63 -2.32 -5.41
C LEU A 107 -6.51 -2.23 -4.16
N LEU A 108 -7.81 -2.11 -4.37
CA LEU A 108 -8.84 -2.09 -3.33
C LEU A 108 -10.12 -2.73 -3.89
N GLY A 109 -10.80 -3.51 -3.05
CA GLY A 109 -12.06 -4.16 -3.39
C GLY A 109 -11.85 -5.55 -3.97
N TYR A 110 -12.85 -5.99 -4.74
CA TYR A 110 -12.98 -7.38 -5.16
C TYR A 110 -12.77 -7.52 -6.67
N LYS A 111 -12.07 -8.59 -7.07
CA LYS A 111 -11.89 -8.95 -8.48
C LYS A 111 -11.83 -10.46 -8.63
N LYS A 112 -12.55 -10.99 -9.62
CA LYS A 112 -12.43 -12.40 -10.02
C LYS A 112 -11.29 -12.56 -11.01
N LEU A 113 -10.36 -13.46 -10.73
CA LEU A 113 -9.24 -13.84 -11.60
C LEU A 113 -9.35 -15.32 -11.91
N LEU A 114 -9.67 -15.68 -13.16
CA LEU A 114 -10.02 -17.05 -13.55
C LEU A 114 -11.16 -17.61 -12.67
N ASN A 115 -10.89 -18.70 -11.95
CA ASN A 115 -11.79 -19.35 -11.01
C ASN A 115 -11.53 -18.93 -9.55
N PHE A 116 -10.67 -17.93 -9.33
CA PHE A 116 -10.34 -17.41 -8.01
C PHE A 116 -10.99 -16.06 -7.77
N GLU A 117 -11.33 -15.85 -6.51
CA GLU A 117 -11.92 -14.62 -6.02
C GLU A 117 -10.88 -13.93 -5.15
N VAL A 118 -10.55 -12.68 -5.48
CA VAL A 118 -9.52 -11.92 -4.77
C VAL A 118 -10.15 -10.66 -4.19
N LEU A 119 -10.02 -10.51 -2.88
CA LEU A 119 -10.38 -9.32 -2.13
C LEU A 119 -9.12 -8.64 -1.61
N SER A 120 -8.95 -7.37 -1.92
CA SER A 120 -7.92 -6.50 -1.36
C SER A 120 -8.58 -5.43 -0.49
N GLN A 121 -8.17 -5.37 0.77
CA GLN A 121 -8.63 -4.35 1.70
C GLN A 121 -7.56 -4.05 2.75
N PRO A 122 -7.57 -2.84 3.34
CA PRO A 122 -6.73 -2.54 4.49
C PRO A 122 -7.03 -3.48 5.66
N ASP A 123 -5.98 -3.97 6.30
CA ASP A 123 -6.08 -4.57 7.64
C ASP A 123 -6.17 -3.44 8.69
N LEU A 124 -6.22 -3.77 9.98
CA LEU A 124 -6.46 -2.84 11.08
C LEU A 124 -5.55 -1.60 11.07
N ALA A 125 -4.24 -1.78 10.88
CA ALA A 125 -3.28 -0.69 10.81
C ALA A 125 -3.53 0.24 9.59
N GLY A 126 -3.96 -0.33 8.46
CA GLY A 126 -4.31 0.43 7.28
C GLY A 126 -5.56 1.29 7.49
N TRP A 127 -6.57 0.77 8.19
CA TRP A 127 -7.75 1.57 8.57
C TRP A 127 -7.40 2.71 9.52
N PHE A 128 -6.51 2.49 10.50
CA PHE A 128 -6.02 3.57 11.35
C PHE A 128 -5.24 4.63 10.57
N TYR A 129 -4.44 4.21 9.59
CA TYR A 129 -3.74 5.13 8.70
C TYR A 129 -4.72 6.00 7.90
N CYS A 130 -5.75 5.40 7.30
CA CYS A 130 -6.82 6.15 6.61
C CYS A 130 -7.55 7.12 7.54
N ALA A 131 -7.91 6.67 8.75
CA ALA A 131 -8.58 7.51 9.75
C ALA A 131 -7.72 8.71 10.16
N ALA A 132 -6.41 8.51 10.36
CA ALA A 132 -5.48 9.60 10.64
C ALA A 132 -5.44 10.64 9.52
N GLY A 133 -5.41 10.18 8.25
CA GLY A 133 -5.48 11.07 7.09
C GLY A 133 -6.76 11.91 7.02
N VAL A 134 -7.91 11.29 7.32
CA VAL A 134 -9.19 11.98 7.39
C VAL A 134 -9.17 13.04 8.49
N VAL A 135 -8.73 12.70 9.70
CA VAL A 135 -8.68 13.63 10.83
C VAL A 135 -7.75 14.82 10.53
N LEU A 136 -6.55 14.57 10.00
CA LEU A 136 -5.60 15.63 9.64
C LEU A 136 -6.19 16.56 8.56
N THR A 137 -6.84 16.01 7.55
CA THR A 137 -7.41 16.79 6.45
C THR A 137 -8.61 17.63 6.91
N VAL A 138 -9.50 17.04 7.73
CA VAL A 138 -10.68 17.73 8.26
C VAL A 138 -10.28 18.89 9.17
N ILE A 139 -9.33 18.68 10.09
CA ILE A 139 -8.85 19.75 10.98
C ILE A 139 -8.15 20.85 10.17
N THR A 140 -7.35 20.49 9.15
CA THR A 140 -6.74 21.45 8.23
C THR A 140 -7.79 22.33 7.56
N PHE A 141 -8.84 21.72 7.02
CA PHE A 141 -9.94 22.43 6.37
C PHE A 141 -10.73 23.33 7.33
N TYR A 142 -11.01 22.82 8.54
CA TYR A 142 -11.69 23.59 9.58
C TYR A 142 -10.88 24.83 10.00
N GLU A 143 -9.58 24.66 10.29
CA GLU A 143 -8.70 25.77 10.67
C GLU A 143 -8.50 26.78 9.54
N TRP A 144 -8.53 26.33 8.28
CA TRP A 144 -8.45 27.22 7.13
C TRP A 144 -9.70 28.09 6.99
N LYS A 145 -10.90 27.54 7.20
CA LYS A 145 -12.17 28.28 7.16
C LYS A 145 -12.39 29.26 8.32
N LYS A 146 -11.71 29.05 9.45
CA LYS A 146 -11.82 29.94 10.63
C LYS A 146 -11.01 31.23 10.48
N LYS A 147 -10.09 31.29 9.51
CA LYS A 147 -9.43 32.53 9.11
C LYS A 147 -10.34 33.33 8.19
#